data_AF-A0A9P6YIE7-F1
#
_entry.id   AF-A0A9P6YIE7-F1
#
_cell.length_a   1.000
_cell.length_b   1.000
_cell.length_c   1.000
_cell.angle_alpha   90.00
_cell.angle_beta   90.00
_cell.angle_gamma   90.00
#
_symmetry.space_group_name_H-M   'P 1'
#
loop_
_entity.id
_entity.type
_entity.pdbx_description
1 polymer ?
#
loop_
_entity_poly.entity_id
_entity_poly.type
_entity_poly.pdbx_seq_one_letter_code
_entity_poly.pdbx_strand_id
1 'polypeptide(L)'
;MLFYIFISLRQYGGEDGLTLPGYSTLPGIDLSHDVSFYYLVLVLFALLMWGFSRVVSSRFGTALQGIRENESRMESMGYPVYRIKLAAFTLSGAAAGLAGALLANHNLFISPSLMHWTQSANLLIMVLVGGIGLRWGGVAGAVVMLTLEEVLRLWTEYWHLPLGVLLYLFGAPQMKRRPLAYGVLALVVHLLRSVPFIILMIVLIPVTLFLMGTSLGVRGAIVPLVIGAAPFYARLVETALREVARGVIEATQAMGATTWQLVTRVLLPEARPGLIAGATVTTVALIGFTAMGGAIGSGGLGDLAFRDGYQRSHTDVALVTVVLLLVLVQLLQMLGDRLVAHYSRK
;
A
#
# COMPACT_ATOMS: atom_id res chain seq x y z
N MET A 1 -7.13 -1.42 8.81
CA MET A 1 -8.23 -1.53 9.81
C MET A 1 -7.99 -0.64 11.02
N LEU A 2 -6.81 -0.66 11.66
CA LEU A 2 -6.47 0.24 12.78
C LEU A 2 -6.60 1.74 12.43
N PHE A 3 -6.17 2.15 11.22
CA PHE A 3 -6.32 3.53 10.73
C PHE A 3 -7.76 4.08 10.83
N TYR A 4 -8.76 3.29 10.45
CA TYR A 4 -10.17 3.70 10.51
C TYR A 4 -10.74 3.76 11.94
N ILE A 5 -10.15 3.00 12.87
CA ILE A 5 -10.51 3.04 14.30
C ILE A 5 -9.96 4.31 14.96
N PHE A 6 -8.74 4.73 14.61
CA PHE A 6 -8.17 5.95 15.17
C PHE A 6 -8.82 7.23 14.61
N ILE A 7 -9.22 7.22 13.33
CA ILE A 7 -9.97 8.33 12.73
C ILE A 7 -11.37 8.47 13.36
N SER A 8 -12.01 7.37 13.77
CA SER A 8 -13.35 7.44 14.37
C SER A 8 -13.35 7.88 15.83
N LEU A 9 -12.19 7.89 16.50
CA LEU A 9 -12.03 8.31 17.90
C LEU A 9 -11.82 9.82 18.01
N ARG A 10 -12.92 10.60 17.94
CA ARG A 10 -12.91 12.07 18.12
C ARG A 10 -12.26 12.54 19.43
N GLN A 11 -12.27 11.71 20.47
CA GLN A 11 -11.69 12.03 21.79
C GLN A 11 -10.15 12.09 21.78
N TYR A 12 -9.51 11.53 20.75
CA TYR A 12 -8.06 11.52 20.55
C TYR A 12 -7.66 12.24 19.25
N GLY A 13 -8.37 13.32 18.89
CA GLY A 13 -8.01 14.17 17.74
C GLY A 13 -8.62 13.77 16.39
N GLY A 14 -9.29 12.63 16.27
CA GLY A 14 -10.03 12.24 15.07
C GLY A 14 -9.18 12.30 13.78
N GLU A 15 -9.70 12.92 12.71
CA GLU A 15 -8.97 13.13 11.45
C GLU A 15 -7.94 14.26 11.50
N ASP A 16 -8.13 15.24 12.40
CA ASP A 16 -7.29 16.43 12.56
C ASP A 16 -5.98 16.13 13.30
N GLY A 17 -5.90 14.99 14.00
CA GLY A 17 -4.73 14.60 14.77
C GLY A 17 -4.64 15.27 16.14
N LEU A 18 -3.59 14.96 16.88
CA LEU A 18 -3.32 15.51 18.21
C LEU A 18 -2.09 16.41 18.15
N THR A 19 -2.26 17.67 18.55
CA THR A 19 -1.16 18.57 18.89
C THR A 19 -0.71 18.30 20.32
N LEU A 20 0.59 18.11 20.52
CA LEU A 20 1.18 17.98 21.84
C LEU A 20 1.36 19.38 22.45
N PRO A 21 1.04 19.58 23.74
CA PRO A 21 1.06 20.89 24.38
C PRO A 21 2.46 21.50 24.54
N GLY A 22 3.51 20.74 24.25
CA GLY A 22 4.90 21.17 24.26
C GLY A 22 5.86 19.99 24.13
N TYR A 23 7.14 20.29 24.00
CA TYR A 23 8.18 19.26 24.03
C TYR A 23 8.18 18.55 25.39
N SER A 24 8.42 17.24 25.37
CA SER A 24 8.64 16.48 26.60
C SER A 24 9.80 17.11 27.38
N THR A 25 9.71 17.20 28.69
CA THR A 25 10.83 17.68 29.53
C THR A 25 11.52 16.47 30.14
N LEU A 26 12.80 16.29 29.82
CA LEU A 26 13.65 15.32 30.50
C LEU A 26 14.47 16.05 31.58
N PRO A 27 14.74 15.40 32.73
CA PRO A 27 15.54 16.04 33.77
C PRO A 27 16.94 16.37 33.23
N GLY A 28 17.25 17.66 33.12
CA GLY A 28 18.56 18.18 32.70
C GLY A 28 18.80 18.30 31.19
N ILE A 29 17.82 17.97 30.33
CA ILE A 29 17.94 18.10 28.87
C ILE A 29 16.74 18.90 28.35
N ASP A 30 17.02 20.08 27.78
CA ASP A 30 16.01 20.88 27.11
C ASP A 30 15.80 20.36 25.69
N LEU A 31 14.67 19.68 25.49
CA LEU A 31 14.24 19.06 24.23
C LEU A 31 13.62 20.07 23.26
N SER A 32 13.52 21.35 23.63
CA SER A 32 13.10 22.42 22.72
C SER A 32 14.18 22.83 21.70
N HIS A 33 15.44 22.53 22.00
CA HIS A 33 16.56 22.83 21.11
C HIS A 33 16.84 21.65 20.17
N ASP A 34 16.76 21.88 18.86
CA ASP A 34 16.95 20.86 17.82
C ASP A 34 18.28 20.10 17.93
N VAL A 35 19.34 20.79 18.36
CA VAL A 35 20.67 20.19 18.55
C VAL A 35 20.67 19.21 19.73
N SER A 36 20.05 19.59 20.85
CA SER A 36 19.91 18.73 22.03
C SER A 36 19.08 17.49 21.72
N PHE A 37 17.99 17.69 20.97
CA PHE A 37 17.13 16.61 20.50
C PHE A 37 17.89 15.64 19.57
N TYR A 38 18.65 16.17 18.61
CA TYR A 38 19.48 15.36 17.71
C TYR A 38 20.47 14.47 18.48
N TYR A 39 21.24 15.03 19.42
CA TYR A 39 22.21 14.24 20.19
C TYR A 39 21.55 13.20 21.08
N LEU A 40 20.38 13.50 21.66
CA LEU A 40 19.60 12.53 22.42
C LEU A 40 19.15 11.35 21.54
N VAL A 41 18.59 11.63 20.37
CA VAL A 41 18.18 10.59 19.41
C VAL A 41 19.39 9.77 18.97
N LEU A 42 20.53 10.42 18.69
CA LEU A 42 21.77 9.75 18.28
C LEU A 42 22.29 8.79 19.37
N VAL A 43 22.29 9.23 20.63
CA VAL A 43 22.72 8.40 21.77
C VAL A 43 21.77 7.22 21.96
N LEU A 44 20.45 7.45 21.93
CA LEU A 44 19.46 6.38 22.05
C LEU A 44 19.57 5.38 20.90
N PHE A 45 19.77 5.87 19.68
CA PHE A 45 20.00 5.03 18.50
C PHE A 45 21.26 4.18 18.64
N ALA A 46 22.38 4.77 19.08
CA ALA A 46 23.63 4.05 19.31
C ALA A 46 23.47 2.97 20.40
N LEU A 47 22.77 3.29 21.50
CA LEU A 47 22.48 2.35 22.59
C LEU A 47 21.57 1.20 22.12
N LEU A 48 20.54 1.48 21.31
CA LEU A 48 19.68 0.45 20.74
C LEU A 48 20.43 -0.45 19.77
N MET A 49 21.25 0.12 18.89
CA MET A 49 22.07 -0.66 17.95
C MET A 49 23.09 -1.53 18.71
N TRP A 50 23.72 -0.99 19.74
CA TRP A 50 24.59 -1.75 20.62
C TRP A 50 23.82 -2.88 21.33
N GLY A 51 22.66 -2.58 21.92
CA GLY A 51 21.80 -3.56 22.58
C GLY A 51 21.37 -4.70 21.64
N PHE A 52 20.89 -4.38 20.44
CA PHE A 52 20.52 -5.38 19.44
C PHE A 52 21.72 -6.20 18.98
N SER A 53 22.89 -5.58 18.82
CA SER A 53 24.11 -6.33 18.48
C SER A 53 24.48 -7.38 19.56
N ARG A 54 24.25 -7.05 20.84
CA ARG A 54 24.48 -7.96 21.98
C ARG A 54 23.43 -9.05 22.05
N VAL A 55 22.16 -8.74 21.76
CA VAL A 55 21.07 -9.73 21.71
C VAL A 55 21.29 -10.73 20.58
N VAL A 56 21.65 -10.25 19.39
CA VAL A 56 21.89 -11.10 18.19
C VAL A 56 23.14 -11.99 18.36
N SER A 57 24.18 -11.52 19.06
CA SER A 57 25.38 -12.31 19.35
C SER A 57 25.22 -13.26 20.54
N SER A 58 24.11 -13.18 21.28
CA SER A 58 23.83 -14.07 22.40
C SER A 58 23.19 -15.40 21.97
N ARG A 59 23.07 -16.35 22.91
CA ARG A 59 22.38 -17.63 22.70
C ARG A 59 20.94 -17.45 22.20
N PHE A 60 20.29 -16.35 22.59
CA PHE A 60 18.95 -15.99 22.10
C PHE A 60 18.94 -15.72 20.59
N GLY A 61 19.92 -14.95 20.09
CA GLY A 61 20.05 -14.65 18.67
C GLY A 61 20.35 -15.89 17.83
N THR A 62 21.22 -16.78 18.31
CA THR A 62 21.50 -18.07 17.65
C THR A 62 20.26 -18.97 17.63
N ALA A 63 19.49 -19.03 18.71
CA ALA A 63 18.22 -19.77 18.74
C ALA A 63 17.20 -19.19 17.75
N LEU A 64 17.15 -17.86 17.60
CA LEU A 64 16.27 -17.19 16.63
C LEU A 64 16.66 -17.52 15.19
N GLN A 65 17.96 -17.60 14.88
CA GLN A 65 18.46 -18.03 13.57
C GLN A 65 18.09 -19.49 13.28
N GLY A 66 18.24 -20.38 14.28
CA GLY A 66 17.81 -21.77 14.15
C GLY A 66 16.31 -21.92 13.90
N ILE A 67 15.48 -21.10 14.57
CA ILE A 67 14.01 -21.07 14.36
C ILE A 67 13.69 -20.62 12.94
N ARG A 68 14.43 -19.64 12.40
CA ARG A 68 14.27 -19.16 11.02
C ARG A 68 14.61 -20.25 9.99
N GLU A 69 15.58 -21.11 10.24
CA GLU A 69 15.96 -22.19 9.32
C GLU A 69 14.98 -23.36 9.36
N ASN A 70 14.62 -23.83 10.55
CA ASN A 70 13.64 -24.90 10.71
C ASN A 70 13.02 -24.90 12.11
N GLU A 71 11.80 -24.37 12.19
CA GLU A 71 11.03 -24.26 13.42
C GLU A 71 10.79 -25.61 14.09
N SER A 72 10.31 -26.60 13.34
CA SER A 72 10.01 -27.94 13.86
C SER A 72 11.25 -28.65 14.43
N ARG A 73 12.44 -28.39 13.86
CA ARG A 73 13.71 -28.91 14.40
C ARG A 73 14.09 -28.25 15.72
N MET A 74 13.84 -26.96 15.88
CA MET A 74 14.12 -26.27 17.13
C MET A 74 13.18 -26.73 18.26
N GLU A 75 11.92 -27.01 17.94
CA GLU A 75 10.96 -27.57 18.90
C GLU A 75 11.37 -28.97 19.36
N SER A 76 11.84 -29.84 18.46
CA SER A 76 12.29 -31.19 18.82
C SER A 76 13.59 -31.19 19.65
N MET A 77 14.41 -30.15 19.53
CA MET A 77 15.58 -29.91 20.40
C MET A 77 15.22 -29.30 21.76
N GLY A 78 13.93 -29.08 22.05
CA GLY A 78 13.44 -28.60 23.34
C GLY A 78 13.48 -27.08 23.54
N TYR A 79 13.69 -26.30 22.48
CA TYR A 79 13.65 -24.83 22.58
C TYR A 79 12.19 -24.33 22.63
N PRO A 80 11.84 -23.41 23.54
CA PRO A 80 10.50 -22.83 23.62
C PRO A 80 10.30 -21.78 22.51
N VAL A 81 10.04 -22.23 21.29
CA VAL A 81 9.95 -21.40 20.08
C VAL A 81 8.96 -20.24 20.23
N TYR A 82 7.76 -20.50 20.74
CA TYR A 82 6.74 -19.47 20.94
C TYR A 82 7.22 -18.32 21.83
N ARG A 83 7.88 -18.63 22.96
CA ARG A 83 8.40 -17.60 23.88
C ARG A 83 9.54 -16.80 23.27
N ILE A 84 10.39 -17.46 22.49
CA ILE A 84 11.51 -16.80 21.80
C ILE A 84 10.99 -15.85 20.72
N LYS A 85 10.00 -16.28 19.93
CA LYS A 85 9.34 -15.42 18.93
C LYS A 85 8.60 -14.25 19.58
N LEU A 86 7.87 -14.50 20.67
CA LEU A 86 7.16 -13.46 21.41
C LEU A 86 8.14 -12.43 21.98
N ALA A 87 9.24 -12.87 22.58
CA ALA A 87 10.29 -11.99 23.09
C ALA A 87 10.89 -11.13 21.95
N ALA A 88 11.20 -11.72 20.81
CA ALA A 88 11.69 -10.99 19.64
C ALA A 88 10.67 -9.95 19.15
N PHE A 89 9.39 -10.33 19.07
CA PHE A 89 8.30 -9.42 18.69
C PHE A 89 8.15 -8.26 19.68
N THR A 90 8.19 -8.52 20.99
CA THR A 90 8.08 -7.48 22.01
C THR A 90 9.27 -6.53 22.00
N LEU A 91 10.50 -7.02 21.78
CA LEU A 91 11.71 -6.20 21.65
C LEU A 91 11.65 -5.29 20.41
N SER A 92 11.22 -5.83 19.27
CA SER A 92 11.01 -5.04 18.05
C SER A 92 9.89 -4.00 18.22
N GLY A 93 8.77 -4.37 18.85
CA GLY A 93 7.67 -3.47 19.15
C GLY A 93 8.06 -2.35 20.11
N ALA A 94 8.86 -2.65 21.13
CA ALA A 94 9.37 -1.65 22.06
C ALA A 94 10.30 -0.63 21.36
N ALA A 95 11.20 -1.09 20.50
CA ALA A 95 12.07 -0.19 19.73
C ALA A 95 11.28 0.66 18.71
N ALA A 96 10.30 0.09 18.04
CA ALA A 96 9.41 0.82 17.14
C ALA A 96 8.55 1.86 17.89
N GLY A 97 8.06 1.51 19.09
CA GLY A 97 7.31 2.41 19.96
C GLY A 97 8.15 3.59 20.45
N LEU A 98 9.41 3.36 20.82
CA LEU A 98 10.34 4.42 21.19
C LEU A 98 10.65 5.35 20.01
N ALA A 99 10.86 4.80 18.81
CA ALA A 99 11.04 5.60 17.60
C ALA A 99 9.80 6.47 17.29
N GLY A 100 8.59 5.90 17.45
CA GLY A 100 7.34 6.64 17.29
C GLY A 100 7.16 7.76 18.33
N ALA A 101 7.52 7.52 19.59
CA ALA A 101 7.48 8.53 20.64
C ALA A 101 8.44 9.70 20.38
N LEU A 102 9.65 9.42 19.88
CA LEU A 102 10.62 10.44 19.48
C LEU A 102 10.10 11.26 18.28
N LEU A 103 9.54 10.58 17.28
CA LEU A 103 8.96 11.24 16.09
C LEU A 103 7.79 12.16 16.47
N ALA A 104 6.91 11.69 17.37
CA ALA A 104 5.81 12.48 17.91
C ALA A 104 6.32 13.73 18.66
N ASN A 105 7.36 13.58 19.48
CA ASN A 105 7.96 14.68 20.22
C ASN A 105 8.62 15.71 19.29
N HIS A 106 9.21 15.28 18.18
CA HIS A 106 9.80 16.18 17.18
C HIS A 106 8.75 17.00 16.44
N ASN A 107 7.68 16.35 15.99
CA ASN A 107 6.67 17.02 15.17
C ASN A 107 5.66 17.84 15.98
N LEU A 108 5.59 17.63 17.30
CA LEU A 108 4.56 18.18 18.21
C LEU A 108 3.12 17.95 17.72
N PHE A 109 2.96 17.09 16.74
CA PHE A 109 1.72 16.86 16.01
C PHE A 109 1.74 15.43 15.49
N ILE A 110 0.67 14.69 15.81
CA ILE A 110 0.49 13.31 15.39
C ILE A 110 -0.84 13.23 14.64
N SER A 111 -0.78 12.98 13.34
CA SER A 111 -1.95 12.74 12.52
C SER A 111 -2.14 11.25 12.21
N PRO A 112 -3.39 10.77 12.06
CA PRO A 112 -3.64 9.39 11.64
C PRO A 112 -3.02 9.03 10.30
N SER A 113 -2.70 10.03 9.46
CA SER A 113 -2.02 9.85 8.17
C SER A 113 -0.64 9.18 8.29
N LEU A 114 0.02 9.27 9.45
CA LEU A 114 1.26 8.54 9.74
C LEU A 114 1.04 7.01 9.83
N MET A 115 -0.19 6.57 10.09
CA MET A 115 -0.57 5.15 10.17
C MET A 115 -1.04 4.60 8.81
N HIS A 116 -0.93 5.37 7.73
CA HIS A 116 -1.23 4.87 6.40
C HIS A 116 -0.31 3.71 6.01
N TRP A 117 -0.87 2.75 5.26
CA TRP A 117 -0.13 1.59 4.76
C TRP A 117 1.10 1.98 3.94
N THR A 118 1.08 3.15 3.27
CA THR A 118 2.21 3.68 2.50
C THR A 118 3.43 3.92 3.37
N GLN A 119 3.26 4.45 4.60
CA GLN A 119 4.36 4.64 5.54
C GLN A 119 4.94 3.31 6.02
N SER A 120 4.07 2.32 6.25
CA SER A 120 4.51 0.95 6.56
C SER A 120 5.26 0.30 5.40
N ALA A 121 4.83 0.56 4.16
CA ALA A 121 5.50 0.07 2.95
C ALA A 121 6.88 0.72 2.77
N ASN A 122 7.02 2.01 3.02
CA ASN A 122 8.31 2.71 2.95
C ASN A 122 9.33 2.11 3.93
N LEU A 123 8.92 1.82 5.17
CA LEU A 123 9.78 1.16 6.16
C LEU A 123 10.22 -0.24 5.72
N LEU A 124 9.31 -1.03 5.13
CA LEU A 124 9.66 -2.35 4.57
C LEU A 124 10.63 -2.23 3.40
N ILE A 125 10.46 -1.23 2.53
CA ILE A 125 11.34 -0.96 1.40
C ILE A 125 12.75 -0.56 1.89
N MET A 126 12.85 0.29 2.91
CA MET A 126 14.13 0.65 3.55
C MET A 126 14.86 -0.60 4.06
N VAL A 127 14.16 -1.48 4.77
CA VAL A 127 14.76 -2.74 5.27
C VAL A 127 15.15 -3.68 4.13
N LEU A 128 14.33 -3.78 3.08
CA LEU A 128 14.59 -4.63 1.92
C LEU A 128 15.84 -4.18 1.15
N VAL A 129 15.95 -2.88 0.86
CA VAL A 129 17.10 -2.30 0.15
C VAL A 129 18.37 -2.36 0.99
N GLY A 130 18.24 -2.23 2.30
CA GLY A 130 19.32 -2.48 3.24
C GLY A 130 19.83 -3.92 3.30
N GLY A 131 19.04 -4.88 2.81
CA GLY A 131 19.35 -6.31 2.81
C GLY A 131 18.81 -7.05 4.03
N ILE A 132 18.00 -8.09 3.77
CA ILE A 132 17.37 -8.92 4.81
C ILE A 132 18.42 -9.81 5.49
N GLY A 133 18.70 -9.55 6.78
CA GLY A 133 19.58 -10.37 7.61
C GLY A 133 20.97 -9.78 7.87
N LEU A 134 21.29 -8.61 7.31
CA LEU A 134 22.49 -7.86 7.71
C LEU A 134 22.22 -7.08 8.99
N ARG A 135 23.18 -7.11 9.94
CA ARG A 135 23.08 -6.41 11.23
C ARG A 135 22.86 -4.90 11.10
N TRP A 136 23.40 -4.30 10.04
CA TRP A 136 23.28 -2.87 9.73
C TRP A 136 22.37 -2.59 8.54
N GLY A 137 21.70 -3.63 8.00
CA GLY A 137 20.92 -3.51 6.77
C GLY A 137 19.84 -2.44 6.88
N GLY A 138 19.00 -2.50 7.93
CA GLY A 138 17.95 -1.49 8.15
C GLY A 138 18.46 -0.06 8.24
N VAL A 139 19.65 0.16 8.83
CA VAL A 139 20.27 1.48 8.95
C VAL A 139 20.80 1.95 7.61
N ALA A 140 21.55 1.11 6.90
CA ALA A 140 22.07 1.43 5.57
C ALA A 140 20.94 1.70 4.57
N GLY A 141 19.88 0.89 4.61
CA GLY A 141 18.71 1.07 3.78
C GLY A 141 17.92 2.34 4.10
N ALA A 142 17.78 2.70 5.38
CA ALA A 142 17.18 3.97 5.79
C ALA A 142 18.03 5.17 5.35
N VAL A 143 19.35 5.15 5.55
CA VAL A 143 20.25 6.23 5.11
C VAL A 143 20.19 6.38 3.58
N VAL A 144 20.29 5.29 2.83
CA VAL A 144 20.21 5.31 1.37
C VAL A 144 18.86 5.83 0.90
N MET A 145 17.75 5.30 1.43
CA MET A 145 16.41 5.72 1.00
C MET A 145 16.09 7.16 1.38
N LEU A 146 16.40 7.60 2.60
CA LEU A 146 16.11 8.96 3.04
C LEU A 146 16.98 9.99 2.33
N THR A 147 18.27 9.70 2.12
CA THR A 147 19.14 10.62 1.35
C THR A 147 18.73 10.66 -0.11
N LEU A 148 18.34 9.52 -0.69
CA LEU A 148 17.83 9.45 -2.05
C LEU A 148 16.50 10.20 -2.17
N GLU A 149 15.56 9.98 -1.25
CA GLU A 149 14.28 10.70 -1.18
C GLU A 149 14.50 12.22 -1.10
N GLU A 150 15.36 12.67 -0.20
CA GLU A 150 15.65 14.10 -0.01
C GLU A 150 16.36 14.71 -1.22
N VAL A 151 17.34 14.00 -1.80
CA VAL A 151 18.02 14.46 -3.03
C VAL A 151 17.04 14.51 -4.18
N LEU A 152 16.22 13.48 -4.43
CA LEU A 152 15.27 13.54 -5.54
C LEU A 152 14.19 14.59 -5.34
N ARG A 153 13.76 14.85 -4.09
CA ARG A 153 12.78 15.89 -3.77
C ARG A 153 13.26 17.29 -4.17
N LEU A 154 14.57 17.54 -4.14
CA LEU A 154 15.18 18.80 -4.60
C LEU A 154 15.15 18.98 -6.13
N TRP A 155 15.08 17.89 -6.89
CA TRP A 155 15.12 17.94 -8.37
C TRP A 155 13.74 17.75 -9.01
N THR A 156 12.82 17.01 -8.39
CA THR A 156 11.48 16.77 -8.96
C THR A 156 10.47 16.31 -7.91
N GLU A 157 9.27 16.90 -7.91
CA GLU A 157 8.12 16.56 -7.04
C GLU A 157 7.57 15.12 -7.28
N TYR A 158 8.15 14.34 -8.20
CA TYR A 158 7.66 13.02 -8.67
C TYR A 158 8.66 11.85 -8.49
N TRP A 159 9.47 11.88 -7.43
CA TRP A 159 10.62 10.99 -7.20
C TRP A 159 10.33 9.47 -7.06
N HIS A 160 9.08 9.08 -6.86
CA HIS A 160 8.65 7.67 -6.74
C HIS A 160 8.68 6.88 -8.06
N LEU A 161 8.70 7.58 -9.20
CA LEU A 161 8.69 6.97 -10.54
C LEU A 161 10.02 6.29 -10.94
N PRO A 162 11.19 6.96 -10.83
CA PRO A 162 12.47 6.36 -11.17
C PRO A 162 12.83 5.16 -10.29
N LEU A 163 12.50 5.22 -9.00
CA LEU A 163 12.80 4.17 -8.01
C LEU A 163 12.07 2.85 -8.31
N GLY A 164 10.80 2.92 -8.69
CA GLY A 164 10.01 1.75 -9.10
C GLY A 164 10.49 1.12 -10.41
N VAL A 165 10.97 1.94 -11.35
CA VAL A 165 11.55 1.47 -12.62
C VAL A 165 12.92 0.82 -12.40
N LEU A 166 13.77 1.39 -11.52
CA LEU A 166 15.04 0.78 -11.11
C LEU A 166 14.82 -0.59 -10.45
N LEU A 167 13.93 -0.70 -9.46
CA LEU A 167 13.65 -1.98 -8.80
C LEU A 167 13.06 -3.03 -9.75
N TYR A 168 12.26 -2.61 -10.73
CA TYR A 168 11.72 -3.49 -11.77
C TYR A 168 12.80 -3.98 -12.75
N LEU A 169 13.76 -3.12 -13.13
CA LEU A 169 14.88 -3.50 -13.99
C LEU A 169 15.88 -4.42 -13.29
N PHE A 170 16.03 -4.30 -11.97
CA PHE A 170 16.92 -5.14 -11.16
C PHE A 170 16.23 -6.42 -10.60
N GLY A 171 14.91 -6.50 -10.64
CA GLY A 171 14.12 -7.64 -10.15
C GLY A 171 13.94 -8.74 -11.20
N ALA A 172 14.89 -9.70 -11.23
CA ALA A 172 14.86 -11.05 -11.82
C ALA A 172 14.06 -11.29 -13.14
N PRO A 173 14.73 -11.74 -14.22
CA PRO A 173 14.17 -11.84 -15.56
C PRO A 173 13.29 -13.09 -15.71
N GLN A 174 12.13 -12.97 -16.37
CA GLN A 174 11.50 -14.12 -17.01
C GLN A 174 10.47 -13.73 -18.09
N MET A 175 10.77 -14.24 -19.29
CA MET A 175 9.95 -14.39 -20.49
C MET A 175 9.85 -13.22 -21.49
N LYS A 176 10.57 -13.46 -22.61
CA LYS A 176 10.68 -12.67 -23.85
C LYS A 176 9.38 -12.66 -24.67
N ARG A 177 9.14 -11.55 -25.40
CA ARG A 177 8.98 -11.58 -26.88
C ARG A 177 9.05 -10.20 -27.55
N ARG A 178 8.70 -9.11 -26.83
CA ARG A 178 8.99 -7.71 -27.21
C ARG A 178 9.19 -6.86 -25.94
N PRO A 179 10.40 -6.82 -25.35
CA PRO A 179 10.64 -6.18 -24.06
C PRO A 179 10.32 -4.68 -24.07
N LEU A 180 10.47 -4.04 -25.23
CA LEU A 180 10.22 -2.61 -25.40
C LEU A 180 8.72 -2.27 -25.45
N ALA A 181 7.90 -3.06 -26.15
CA ALA A 181 6.45 -2.84 -26.21
C ALA A 181 5.75 -3.14 -24.87
N TYR A 182 6.17 -4.23 -24.20
CA TYR A 182 5.69 -4.53 -22.84
C TYR A 182 6.17 -3.48 -21.84
N GLY A 183 7.42 -3.02 -21.96
CA GLY A 183 7.97 -1.95 -21.13
C GLY A 183 7.20 -0.63 -21.27
N VAL A 184 6.89 -0.20 -22.49
CA VAL A 184 6.10 1.02 -22.74
C VAL A 184 4.68 0.88 -22.21
N LEU A 185 4.01 -0.25 -22.47
CA LEU A 185 2.66 -0.49 -21.97
C LEU A 185 2.61 -0.53 -20.44
N ALA A 186 3.57 -1.22 -19.81
CA ALA A 186 3.69 -1.30 -18.36
C ALA A 186 4.02 0.07 -17.75
N LEU A 187 4.90 0.86 -18.39
CA LEU A 187 5.21 2.23 -17.99
C LEU A 187 3.95 3.10 -18.02
N VAL A 188 3.19 3.07 -19.12
CA VAL A 188 1.94 3.83 -19.26
C VAL A 188 0.92 3.42 -18.20
N VAL A 189 0.73 2.12 -17.97
CA VAL A 189 -0.18 1.60 -16.94
C VAL A 189 0.28 1.99 -15.53
N HIS A 190 1.58 1.95 -15.26
CA HIS A 190 2.14 2.36 -13.97
C HIS A 190 2.04 3.87 -13.74
N LEU A 191 2.33 4.69 -14.76
CA LEU A 191 2.20 6.14 -14.74
C LEU A 191 0.75 6.57 -14.46
N LEU A 192 -0.21 5.97 -15.16
CA LEU A 192 -1.62 6.30 -14.96
C LEU A 192 -2.13 5.86 -13.58
N ARG A 193 -1.58 4.79 -13.00
CA ARG A 193 -1.96 4.31 -11.67
C ARG A 193 -1.30 5.09 -10.53
N SER A 194 -0.10 5.63 -10.74
CA SER A 194 0.62 6.37 -9.70
C SER A 194 0.05 7.77 -9.46
N VAL A 195 -0.67 8.33 -10.44
CA VAL A 195 -1.38 9.61 -10.29
C VAL A 195 -2.61 9.40 -9.39
N PRO A 196 -2.73 10.13 -8.26
CA PRO A 196 -3.93 10.11 -7.43
C PRO A 196 -5.18 10.41 -8.25
N PHE A 197 -6.27 9.65 -8.02
CA PHE A 197 -7.48 9.73 -8.83
C PHE A 197 -8.06 11.16 -8.92
N ILE A 198 -8.04 11.92 -7.82
CA ILE A 198 -8.47 13.33 -7.77
C ILE A 198 -7.66 14.19 -8.75
N ILE A 199 -6.33 14.01 -8.78
CA ILE A 199 -5.44 14.74 -9.69
C ILE A 199 -5.72 14.34 -11.14
N LEU A 200 -5.89 13.04 -11.39
CA LEU A 200 -6.26 12.53 -12.72
C LEU A 200 -7.58 13.16 -13.20
N MET A 201 -8.56 13.30 -12.30
CA MET A 201 -9.85 13.93 -12.60
C MET A 201 -9.69 15.41 -13.00
N ILE A 202 -8.84 16.15 -12.28
CA ILE A 202 -8.54 17.56 -12.58
C ILE A 202 -7.81 17.71 -13.92
N VAL A 203 -6.79 16.89 -14.16
CA VAL A 203 -6.01 16.92 -15.41
C VAL A 203 -6.87 16.58 -16.63
N LEU A 204 -7.93 15.77 -16.44
CA LEU A 204 -8.87 15.40 -17.50
C LEU A 204 -10.03 16.40 -17.69
N ILE A 205 -10.09 17.52 -16.97
CA ILE A 205 -11.11 18.58 -17.19
C ILE A 205 -11.18 19.07 -18.65
N PRO A 206 -10.09 19.43 -19.35
CA PRO A 206 -10.20 19.86 -20.75
C PRO A 206 -10.71 18.75 -21.67
N VAL A 207 -10.30 17.50 -21.44
CA VAL A 207 -10.72 16.34 -22.24
C VAL A 207 -12.19 15.99 -21.98
N THR A 208 -12.64 16.06 -20.72
CA THR A 208 -14.04 15.83 -20.35
C THR A 208 -14.96 16.90 -20.90
N LEU A 209 -14.56 18.17 -20.86
CA LEU A 209 -15.32 19.25 -21.49
C LEU A 209 -15.42 19.04 -23.01
N PHE A 210 -14.33 18.62 -23.65
CA PHE A 210 -14.33 18.34 -25.08
C PHE A 210 -15.24 17.17 -25.47
N LEU A 211 -15.24 16.08 -24.70
CA LEU A 211 -16.00 14.86 -25.02
C LEU A 211 -17.46 14.89 -24.55
N MET A 212 -17.72 15.42 -23.35
CA MET A 212 -19.02 15.34 -22.67
C MET A 212 -19.74 16.69 -22.60
N GLY A 213 -19.08 17.78 -22.99
CA GLY A 213 -19.63 19.15 -22.91
C GLY A 213 -19.80 19.69 -21.49
N THR A 214 -19.50 18.89 -20.45
CA THR A 214 -19.64 19.26 -19.03
C THR A 214 -18.57 18.56 -18.20
N SER A 215 -18.00 19.27 -17.21
CA SER A 215 -17.04 18.73 -16.23
C SER A 215 -17.69 18.35 -14.90
N LEU A 216 -18.97 18.71 -14.70
CA LEU A 216 -19.73 18.50 -13.47
C LEU A 216 -20.78 17.41 -13.61
N GLY A 217 -21.15 16.81 -12.48
CA GLY A 217 -22.14 15.76 -12.37
C GLY A 217 -21.67 14.41 -12.92
N VAL A 218 -22.61 13.46 -12.97
CA VAL A 218 -22.31 12.07 -13.36
C VAL A 218 -21.71 12.00 -14.76
N ARG A 219 -22.15 12.87 -15.68
CA ARG A 219 -21.63 12.93 -17.05
C ARG A 219 -20.16 13.34 -17.11
N GLY A 220 -19.75 14.35 -16.33
CA GLY A 220 -18.34 14.76 -16.26
C GLY A 220 -17.42 13.72 -15.62
N ALA A 221 -17.97 12.86 -14.77
CA ALA A 221 -17.23 11.85 -14.02
C ALA A 221 -16.90 10.58 -14.81
N ILE A 222 -17.67 10.25 -15.85
CA ILE A 222 -17.52 9.00 -16.61
C ILE A 222 -16.12 8.89 -17.25
N VAL A 223 -15.65 9.95 -17.91
CA VAL A 223 -14.39 9.91 -18.65
C VAL A 223 -13.18 9.66 -17.72
N PRO A 224 -13.00 10.40 -16.60
CA PRO A 224 -11.92 10.12 -15.66
C PRO A 224 -12.03 8.76 -14.98
N LEU A 225 -13.25 8.31 -14.67
CA LEU A 225 -13.47 6.99 -14.07
C LEU A 225 -13.04 5.86 -15.01
N VAL A 226 -13.39 5.95 -16.29
CA VAL A 226 -13.00 4.94 -17.29
C VAL A 226 -11.48 4.95 -17.51
N ILE A 227 -10.88 6.13 -17.69
CA ILE A 227 -9.44 6.26 -17.91
C ILE A 227 -8.64 5.79 -16.68
N GLY A 228 -9.11 6.09 -15.48
CA GLY A 228 -8.47 5.67 -14.23
C GLY A 228 -8.64 4.16 -13.93
N ALA A 229 -9.78 3.56 -14.28
CA ALA A 229 -10.03 2.15 -14.03
C ALA A 229 -9.36 1.20 -15.03
N ALA A 230 -9.17 1.64 -16.28
CA ALA A 230 -8.53 0.84 -17.33
C ALA A 230 -7.15 0.26 -16.95
N PRO A 231 -6.16 1.05 -16.49
CA PRO A 231 -4.84 0.52 -16.10
C PRO A 231 -4.91 -0.39 -14.87
N PHE A 232 -5.81 -0.08 -13.93
CA PHE A 232 -6.03 -0.89 -12.74
C PHE A 232 -6.56 -2.28 -13.09
N TYR A 233 -7.61 -2.33 -13.92
CA TYR A 233 -8.19 -3.59 -14.38
C TYR A 233 -7.21 -4.38 -15.27
N ALA A 234 -6.47 -3.71 -16.16
CA ALA A 234 -5.46 -4.35 -17.01
C ALA A 234 -4.41 -5.11 -16.18
N ARG A 235 -3.99 -4.55 -15.04
CA ARG A 235 -3.07 -5.23 -14.13
C ARG A 235 -3.69 -6.45 -13.46
N LEU A 236 -4.95 -6.38 -13.05
CA LEU A 236 -5.67 -7.52 -12.46
C LEU A 236 -5.83 -8.66 -13.48
N VAL A 237 -6.16 -8.32 -14.73
CA VAL A 237 -6.20 -9.27 -15.85
C VAL A 237 -4.83 -9.90 -16.08
N GLU A 238 -3.75 -9.11 -16.06
CA GLU A 238 -2.39 -9.64 -16.22
C GLU A 238 -2.04 -10.64 -15.10
N THR A 239 -2.36 -10.31 -13.84
CA THR A 239 -2.14 -11.22 -12.71
C THR A 239 -2.94 -12.52 -12.88
N ALA A 240 -4.22 -12.44 -13.22
CA ALA A 240 -5.07 -13.61 -13.43
C ALA A 240 -4.57 -14.52 -14.56
N LEU A 241 -4.07 -13.94 -15.66
CA LEU A 241 -3.49 -14.72 -16.77
C LEU A 241 -2.14 -15.36 -16.40
N ARG A 242 -1.35 -14.75 -15.50
CA ARG A 242 -0.07 -15.29 -15.02
C ARG A 242 -0.24 -16.44 -14.02
N GLU A 243 -1.38 -16.54 -13.36
CA GLU A 243 -1.72 -17.65 -12.45
C GLU A 243 -2.02 -18.96 -13.20
N VAL A 244 -2.37 -18.89 -14.50
CA VAL A 244 -2.62 -20.08 -15.33
C VAL A 244 -1.34 -20.91 -15.45
N ALA A 245 -1.43 -22.20 -15.10
CA ALA A 245 -0.30 -23.10 -15.07
C ALA A 245 0.38 -23.22 -16.44
N ARG A 246 1.72 -23.06 -16.46
CA ARG A 246 2.52 -23.13 -17.70
C ARG A 246 2.35 -24.46 -18.45
N GLY A 247 2.11 -25.56 -17.73
CA GLY A 247 1.87 -26.88 -18.32
C GLY A 247 0.64 -26.95 -19.23
N VAL A 248 -0.42 -26.19 -18.94
CA VAL A 248 -1.63 -26.13 -19.79
C VAL A 248 -1.32 -25.41 -21.11
N ILE A 249 -0.48 -24.37 -21.05
CA ILE A 249 -0.04 -23.59 -22.22
C ILE A 249 0.87 -24.45 -23.11
N GLU A 250 1.83 -25.15 -22.52
CA GLU A 250 2.78 -26.03 -23.23
C GLU A 250 2.07 -27.23 -23.87
N ALA A 251 1.13 -27.88 -23.17
CA ALA A 251 0.33 -28.97 -23.71
C ALA A 251 -0.54 -28.51 -24.90
N THR A 252 -1.14 -27.32 -24.80
CA THR A 252 -1.97 -26.76 -25.88
C THR A 252 -1.15 -26.40 -27.12
N GLN A 253 0.08 -25.89 -26.93
CA GLN A 253 1.01 -25.62 -28.02
C GLN A 253 1.53 -26.91 -28.66
N ALA A 254 1.77 -27.97 -27.87
CA ALA A 254 2.15 -29.29 -28.39
C ALA A 254 1.04 -29.93 -29.25
N MET A 255 -0.23 -29.60 -28.98
CA MET A 255 -1.38 -30.00 -29.81
C MET A 255 -1.53 -29.18 -31.10
N GLY A 256 -0.63 -28.22 -31.39
CA GLY A 256 -0.65 -27.43 -32.62
C GLY A 256 -1.64 -26.26 -32.63
N ALA A 257 -2.13 -25.83 -31.46
CA ALA A 257 -3.07 -24.71 -31.37
C ALA A 257 -2.43 -23.37 -31.79
N THR A 258 -3.16 -22.59 -32.58
CA THR A 258 -2.74 -21.22 -32.95
C THR A 258 -2.82 -20.27 -31.75
N THR A 259 -2.05 -19.16 -31.76
CA THR A 259 -2.05 -18.15 -30.68
C THR A 259 -3.45 -17.63 -30.36
N TRP A 260 -4.30 -17.45 -31.37
CA TRP A 260 -5.68 -17.00 -31.16
C TRP A 260 -6.54 -18.06 -30.47
N GLN A 261 -6.38 -19.33 -30.85
CA GLN A 261 -7.05 -20.46 -30.19
C GLN A 261 -6.53 -20.63 -28.75
N LEU A 262 -5.23 -20.46 -28.51
CA LEU A 262 -4.65 -20.48 -27.17
C LEU A 262 -5.26 -19.40 -26.26
N VAL A 263 -5.36 -18.16 -26.75
CA VAL A 263 -5.94 -17.04 -25.96
C VAL A 263 -7.43 -17.26 -25.70
N THR A 264 -8.21 -17.52 -26.74
CA THR A 264 -9.68 -17.54 -26.65
C THR A 264 -10.25 -18.83 -26.07
N ARG A 265 -9.61 -19.98 -26.32
CA ARG A 265 -10.14 -21.30 -25.91
C ARG A 265 -9.48 -21.90 -24.69
N VAL A 266 -8.30 -21.41 -24.28
CA VAL A 266 -7.57 -21.98 -23.14
C VAL A 266 -7.29 -20.91 -22.07
N LEU A 267 -6.52 -19.88 -22.39
CA LEU A 267 -6.13 -18.84 -21.40
C LEU A 267 -7.32 -18.10 -20.79
N LEU A 268 -8.23 -17.56 -21.61
CA LEU A 268 -9.37 -16.79 -21.11
C LEU A 268 -10.35 -17.67 -20.31
N PRO A 269 -10.73 -18.89 -20.77
CA PRO A 269 -11.54 -19.81 -19.98
C PRO A 269 -10.93 -20.22 -18.65
N GLU A 270 -9.63 -20.54 -18.64
CA GLU A 270 -8.92 -20.98 -17.43
C GLU A 270 -8.77 -19.84 -16.41
N ALA A 271 -8.56 -18.60 -16.90
CA ALA A 271 -8.46 -17.41 -16.05
C ALA A 271 -9.82 -16.82 -15.64
N ARG A 272 -10.97 -17.40 -16.05
CA ARG A 272 -12.32 -16.85 -15.75
C ARG A 272 -12.53 -16.50 -14.28
N PRO A 273 -12.20 -17.37 -13.30
CA PRO A 273 -12.38 -17.02 -11.89
C PRO A 273 -11.58 -15.77 -11.49
N GLY A 274 -10.34 -15.66 -11.96
CA GLY A 274 -9.48 -14.50 -11.72
C GLY A 274 -9.97 -13.23 -12.41
N LEU A 275 -10.51 -13.33 -13.63
CA LEU A 275 -11.09 -12.19 -14.35
C LEU A 275 -12.34 -11.63 -13.64
N ILE A 276 -13.22 -12.51 -13.15
CA ILE A 276 -14.42 -12.12 -12.40
C ILE A 276 -14.04 -11.50 -11.05
N ALA A 277 -13.07 -12.08 -10.35
CA ALA A 277 -12.53 -11.49 -9.13
C ALA A 277 -11.95 -10.09 -9.40
N GLY A 278 -11.13 -9.96 -10.46
CA GLY A 278 -10.57 -8.67 -10.87
C GLY A 278 -11.62 -7.63 -11.24
N ALA A 279 -12.69 -8.05 -11.91
CA ALA A 279 -13.83 -7.17 -12.23
C ALA A 279 -14.53 -6.69 -10.96
N THR A 280 -14.78 -7.58 -10.00
CA THR A 280 -15.40 -7.25 -8.71
C THR A 280 -14.57 -6.24 -7.94
N VAL A 281 -13.25 -6.45 -7.84
CA VAL A 281 -12.31 -5.52 -7.20
C VAL A 281 -12.31 -4.16 -7.90
N THR A 282 -12.38 -4.14 -9.24
CA THR A 282 -12.44 -2.90 -10.02
C THR A 282 -13.75 -2.14 -9.78
N THR A 283 -14.89 -2.84 -9.71
CA THR A 283 -16.18 -2.21 -9.39
C THR A 283 -16.17 -1.59 -7.99
N VAL A 284 -15.61 -2.30 -7.00
CA VAL A 284 -15.45 -1.78 -5.64
C VAL A 284 -14.54 -0.54 -5.62
N ALA A 285 -13.42 -0.58 -6.35
CA ALA A 285 -12.53 0.56 -6.47
C ALA A 285 -13.21 1.76 -7.15
N LEU A 286 -14.02 1.52 -8.18
CA LEU A 286 -14.80 2.55 -8.86
C LEU A 286 -15.79 3.25 -7.92
N ILE A 287 -16.39 2.54 -6.95
CA ILE A 287 -17.23 3.17 -5.92
C ILE A 287 -16.41 4.11 -5.03
N GLY A 288 -15.18 3.73 -4.69
CA GLY A 288 -14.25 4.63 -3.98
C GLY A 288 -13.88 5.86 -4.82
N PHE A 289 -13.61 5.66 -6.11
CA PHE A 289 -13.27 6.74 -7.04
C PHE A 289 -14.44 7.69 -7.28
N THR A 290 -15.67 7.18 -7.40
CA THR A 290 -16.87 8.02 -7.52
C THR A 290 -17.10 8.82 -6.25
N ALA A 291 -16.84 8.24 -5.07
CA ALA A 291 -16.97 8.94 -3.81
C ALA A 291 -15.97 10.10 -3.66
N MET A 292 -14.71 9.88 -4.04
CA MET A 292 -13.69 10.94 -4.08
C MET A 292 -14.01 12.01 -5.14
N GLY A 293 -14.56 11.61 -6.29
CA GLY A 293 -15.01 12.55 -7.31
C GLY A 293 -16.13 13.47 -6.82
N GLY A 294 -16.90 13.05 -5.81
CA GLY A 294 -17.96 13.85 -5.20
C GLY A 294 -17.44 15.19 -4.69
N ALA A 295 -16.23 15.21 -4.13
CA ALA A 295 -15.58 16.45 -3.68
C ALA A 295 -15.33 17.46 -4.83
N ILE A 296 -15.23 16.99 -6.07
CA ILE A 296 -15.01 17.81 -7.28
C ILE A 296 -16.34 18.03 -8.03
N GLY A 297 -17.47 17.58 -7.47
CA GLY A 297 -18.80 17.78 -8.04
C GLY A 297 -19.20 16.75 -9.09
N SER A 298 -18.67 15.52 -9.03
CA SER A 298 -19.18 14.40 -9.85
C SER A 298 -20.60 13.95 -9.47
N GLY A 299 -21.10 14.35 -8.30
CA GLY A 299 -22.38 13.91 -7.75
C GLY A 299 -22.33 12.51 -7.14
N GLY A 300 -23.51 11.93 -6.90
CA GLY A 300 -23.66 10.58 -6.32
C GLY A 300 -23.59 10.55 -4.80
N LEU A 301 -23.48 9.34 -4.25
CA LEU A 301 -23.51 9.12 -2.80
C LEU A 301 -22.34 9.79 -2.07
N GLY A 302 -21.14 9.81 -2.66
CA GLY A 302 -20.02 10.51 -2.03
C GLY A 302 -20.18 12.03 -1.98
N ASP A 303 -20.85 12.61 -2.99
CA ASP A 303 -21.17 14.04 -2.98
C ASP A 303 -22.19 14.39 -1.89
N LEU A 304 -23.20 13.54 -1.67
CA LEU A 304 -24.14 13.68 -0.56
C LEU A 304 -23.43 13.56 0.80
N ALA A 305 -22.55 12.57 0.96
CA ALA A 305 -21.76 12.42 2.18
C ALA A 305 -20.89 13.65 2.45
N PHE A 306 -20.27 14.22 1.40
CA PHE A 306 -19.36 15.34 1.53
C PHE A 306 -20.09 16.68 1.72
N ARG A 307 -21.10 17.00 0.91
CA ARG A 307 -21.83 18.27 0.97
C ARG A 307 -22.81 18.32 2.12
N ASP A 308 -23.65 17.30 2.24
CA ASP A 308 -24.75 17.31 3.21
C ASP A 308 -24.29 16.75 4.56
N GLY A 309 -23.49 15.69 4.54
CA GLY A 309 -22.93 15.12 5.75
C GLY A 309 -21.83 15.98 6.37
N TYR A 310 -20.72 16.15 5.63
CA TYR A 310 -19.50 16.77 6.14
C TYR A 310 -19.58 18.30 6.17
N GLN A 311 -19.78 18.98 5.03
CA GLN A 311 -19.75 20.45 4.99
C GLN A 311 -20.86 21.11 5.81
N ARG A 312 -22.05 20.52 5.85
CA ARG A 312 -23.19 21.03 6.64
C ARG A 312 -23.24 20.48 8.05
N SER A 313 -22.27 19.66 8.46
CA SER A 313 -22.18 19.03 9.80
C SER A 313 -23.41 18.20 10.19
N HIS A 314 -24.19 17.69 9.22
CA HIS A 314 -25.29 16.77 9.49
C HIS A 314 -24.75 15.34 9.63
N THR A 315 -24.34 15.01 10.86
CA THR A 315 -23.75 13.70 11.18
C THR A 315 -24.67 12.53 10.81
N ASP A 316 -26.00 12.73 10.88
CA ASP A 316 -26.99 11.71 10.50
C ASP A 316 -26.91 11.34 9.01
N VAL A 317 -26.80 12.34 8.13
CA VAL A 317 -26.72 12.14 6.67
C VAL A 317 -25.40 11.49 6.30
N ALA A 318 -24.29 11.91 6.94
CA ALA A 318 -22.99 11.29 6.77
C ALA A 318 -23.03 9.79 7.13
N LEU A 319 -23.59 9.46 8.30
CA LEU A 319 -23.64 8.09 8.81
C LEU A 319 -24.51 7.19 7.93
N VAL A 320 -25.70 7.65 7.53
CA VAL A 320 -26.59 6.91 6.62
C VAL A 320 -25.90 6.65 5.28
N THR A 321 -25.21 7.64 4.74
CA THR A 321 -24.54 7.50 3.43
C THR A 321 -23.36 6.52 3.50
N VAL A 322 -22.57 6.54 4.58
CA VAL A 322 -21.50 5.57 4.81
C VAL A 322 -22.06 4.15 4.93
N VAL A 323 -23.13 3.96 5.72
CA VAL A 323 -23.79 2.65 5.85
C VAL A 323 -24.30 2.16 4.49
N LEU A 324 -24.90 3.04 3.68
CA LEU A 324 -25.41 2.69 2.36
C LEU A 324 -24.28 2.29 1.39
N LEU A 325 -23.14 3.01 1.41
CA LEU A 325 -21.95 2.64 0.64
C LEU A 325 -21.38 1.30 1.09
N LEU A 326 -21.32 1.03 2.40
CA LEU A 326 -20.86 -0.26 2.94
C LEU A 326 -21.76 -1.41 2.49
N VAL A 327 -23.08 -1.24 2.58
CA VAL A 327 -24.05 -2.25 2.11
C VAL A 327 -23.90 -2.49 0.61
N LEU A 328 -23.78 -1.43 -0.20
CA LEU A 328 -23.58 -1.55 -1.64
C LEU A 328 -22.30 -2.33 -1.98
N VAL A 329 -21.18 -1.98 -1.34
CA VAL A 329 -19.89 -2.67 -1.53
C VAL A 329 -19.99 -4.14 -1.11
N GLN A 330 -20.62 -4.42 0.04
CA GLN A 330 -20.79 -5.78 0.53
C GLN A 330 -21.64 -6.63 -0.41
N LEU A 331 -22.75 -6.08 -0.93
CA LEU A 331 -23.60 -6.78 -1.90
C LEU A 331 -22.84 -7.11 -3.19
N LEU A 332 -22.03 -6.18 -3.70
CA LEU A 332 -21.21 -6.41 -4.89
C LEU A 332 -20.12 -7.45 -4.66
N GLN A 333 -19.45 -7.43 -3.52
CA GLN A 333 -18.47 -8.45 -3.15
C GLN A 333 -19.13 -9.82 -3.01
N MET A 334 -20.26 -9.92 -2.31
CA MET A 334 -21.01 -11.18 -2.16
C MET A 334 -21.46 -11.75 -3.52
N LEU A 335 -21.86 -10.90 -4.46
CA LEU A 335 -22.20 -11.31 -5.82
C LEU A 335 -20.96 -11.79 -6.59
N GLY A 336 -19.85 -11.04 -6.50
CA GLY A 336 -18.58 -11.40 -7.12
C GLY A 336 -18.05 -12.74 -6.62
N ASP A 337 -17.99 -12.94 -5.30
CA ASP A 337 -17.51 -14.16 -4.66
C ASP A 337 -18.37 -15.38 -5.04
N ARG A 338 -19.70 -15.20 -5.10
CA ARG A 338 -20.62 -16.24 -5.57
C ARG A 338 -20.38 -16.61 -7.03
N LEU A 339 -20.12 -15.63 -7.90
CA LEU A 339 -19.80 -15.88 -9.31
C LEU A 339 -18.46 -16.62 -9.43
N VAL A 340 -17.42 -16.19 -8.71
CA VAL A 340 -16.11 -16.87 -8.68
C VAL A 340 -16.26 -18.33 -8.24
N ALA A 341 -17.02 -18.58 -7.16
CA ALA A 341 -17.27 -19.93 -6.66
C ALA A 341 -18.02 -20.82 -7.66
N HIS A 342 -18.91 -20.25 -8.48
CA HIS A 342 -19.62 -20.99 -9.53
C HIS A 342 -18.68 -21.42 -10.67
N TYR A 343 -17.73 -20.57 -11.06
CA TYR A 343 -16.79 -20.84 -12.16
C TYR A 343 -15.53 -21.60 -11.73
N SER A 344 -15.16 -21.61 -10.44
CA SER A 344 -14.02 -22.37 -9.91
C SER A 344 -14.30 -23.87 -9.72
N ARG A 345 -15.56 -24.32 -9.81
CA ARG A 345 -15.99 -25.71 -9.58
C ARG A 345 -16.19 -26.54 -10.86
N LYS A 346 -15.82 -26.03 -12.03
CA LYS A 346 -15.89 -26.72 -13.32
C LYS A 346 -14.50 -26.83 -13.93
#